data_AF-A0A1Q6CLY4-F1
#
_entry.id   AF-A0A1Q6CLY4-F1
#
_cell.length_a   1.000
_cell.length_b   1.000
_cell.length_c   1.000
_cell.angle_alpha   90.00
_cell.angle_beta   90.00
_cell.angle_gamma   90.00
#
_symmetry.space_group_name_H-M   'P 1'
#
loop_
_entity.id
_entity.type
_entity.pdbx_description
1 polymer ?
#
loop_
_entity_poly.entity_id
_entity_poly.type
_entity_poly.pdbx_seq_one_letter_code
_entity_poly.pdbx_strand_id
1 'polypeptide(L)'
;MLFTFFKIIIKTMKLPVVFLYFLLFTTVGCSSPSTVHLYAKFLKQAEINKIKNSLTQAEMLVEVNRLPFPNSIGDNTLIYAPSKGSKQQAEQVMNLLNQLGIVIDNTGLILASNHSFSANNMGLYIVPDDIVARNAIHVEQKYNIPLINEYAARDCQNTSTLILQKNGQFRIEEDIWDASRKLYNEHVFKGTWKLKEGNFLFLASQQLDFTLIFERAPFSRKIEEGLLQGYQFLPMTTYSKMNNAGRIYCTYEISQVL
;
A
#
# COMPACT_ATOMS: atom_id res chain seq x y z
N MET A 1 -32.50 44.90 -6.95
CA MET A 1 -31.20 45.54 -7.30
C MET A 1 -30.13 44.54 -7.77
N LEU A 2 -30.25 43.22 -7.52
CA LEU A 2 -29.30 42.22 -8.05
C LEU A 2 -29.55 41.77 -9.50
N PHE A 3 -30.78 41.84 -10.00
CA PHE A 3 -31.11 41.36 -11.35
C PHE A 3 -30.65 42.29 -12.50
N THR A 4 -30.39 43.56 -12.20
CA THR A 4 -29.99 44.54 -13.22
C THR A 4 -28.48 44.53 -13.51
N PHE A 5 -27.65 44.08 -12.55
CA PHE A 5 -26.21 43.97 -12.75
C PHE A 5 -25.82 42.80 -13.67
N PHE A 6 -26.58 41.70 -13.67
CA PHE A 6 -26.29 40.54 -14.52
C PHE A 6 -26.50 40.79 -16.01
N LYS A 7 -27.45 41.68 -16.38
CA LYS A 7 -27.72 42.02 -17.79
C LYS A 7 -26.63 42.91 -18.43
N ILE A 8 -25.85 43.64 -17.64
CA ILE A 8 -24.87 44.60 -18.16
C ILE A 8 -23.53 43.92 -18.49
N ILE A 9 -23.13 42.89 -17.71
CA ILE A 9 -21.83 42.21 -17.91
C ILE A 9 -21.83 41.32 -19.17
N ILE A 10 -22.98 40.77 -19.56
CA ILE A 10 -23.09 39.89 -20.75
C ILE A 10 -22.94 40.67 -22.06
N LYS A 11 -23.17 42.00 -22.06
CA LYS A 11 -23.23 42.79 -23.30
C LYS A 11 -21.87 43.33 -23.79
N THR A 12 -20.82 43.29 -22.96
CA THR A 12 -19.51 43.90 -23.28
C THR A 12 -18.33 42.93 -23.22
N MET A 13 -18.50 41.72 -22.71
CA MET A 13 -17.44 40.71 -22.65
C MET A 13 -17.39 39.90 -23.94
N LYS A 14 -16.27 40.01 -24.67
CA LYS A 14 -15.99 39.20 -25.87
C LYS A 14 -16.12 37.72 -25.50
N LEU A 15 -16.90 36.98 -26.30
CA LEU A 15 -17.16 35.54 -26.22
C LEU A 15 -15.95 34.64 -25.80
N PRO A 16 -14.69 34.89 -26.22
CA PRO A 16 -13.54 34.11 -25.74
C PRO A 16 -13.20 34.27 -24.24
N VAL A 17 -13.58 35.37 -23.60
CA VAL A 17 -13.23 35.63 -22.18
C VAL A 17 -14.14 34.84 -21.23
N VAL A 18 -15.41 34.67 -21.59
CA VAL A 18 -16.37 33.84 -20.81
C VAL A 18 -15.98 32.37 -20.89
N PHE A 19 -15.48 31.92 -22.04
CA PHE A 19 -15.01 30.54 -22.24
C PHE A 19 -13.75 30.24 -21.42
N LEU A 20 -12.84 31.22 -21.30
CA LEU A 20 -11.62 31.09 -20.48
C LEU A 20 -11.94 30.95 -18.98
N TYR A 21 -12.95 31.66 -18.47
CA TYR A 21 -13.41 31.52 -17.09
C TYR A 21 -14.10 30.17 -16.85
N PHE A 22 -14.85 29.64 -17.81
CA PHE A 22 -15.48 28.31 -17.67
C PHE A 22 -14.45 27.16 -17.71
N LEU A 23 -13.35 27.33 -18.45
CA LEU A 23 -12.25 26.35 -18.52
C LEU A 23 -11.40 26.31 -17.23
N LEU A 24 -11.36 27.40 -16.46
CA LEU A 24 -10.63 27.48 -15.19
C LEU A 24 -11.33 26.72 -14.04
N PHE A 25 -12.64 26.48 -14.13
CA PHE A 25 -13.39 25.76 -13.09
C PHE A 25 -13.40 24.24 -13.23
N THR A 26 -12.92 23.66 -14.34
CA THR A 26 -13.00 22.22 -14.60
C THR A 26 -11.73 21.43 -14.24
N THR A 27 -10.74 22.05 -13.57
CA THR A 27 -9.47 21.39 -13.24
C THR A 27 -9.33 20.97 -11.77
N VAL A 28 -10.40 21.03 -10.97
CA VAL A 28 -10.38 20.41 -9.63
C VAL A 28 -10.50 18.90 -9.83
N GLY A 29 -9.36 18.25 -10.09
CA GLY A 29 -9.23 16.81 -10.13
C GLY A 29 -9.70 16.23 -8.79
N CYS A 30 -10.84 15.55 -8.81
CA CYS A 30 -11.44 14.95 -7.63
C CYS A 30 -10.64 13.70 -7.26
N SER A 31 -9.47 13.87 -6.65
CA SER A 31 -8.80 12.77 -5.97
C SER A 31 -9.58 12.50 -4.68
N SER A 32 -10.20 11.32 -4.57
CA SER A 32 -10.89 10.94 -3.34
C SER A 32 -9.89 10.97 -2.18
N PRO A 33 -10.21 11.58 -1.04
CA PRO A 33 -9.30 11.68 0.09
C PRO A 33 -9.00 10.28 0.66
N SER A 34 -7.74 10.07 1.03
CA SER A 34 -7.31 8.81 1.66
C SER A 34 -7.94 8.65 3.03
N THR A 35 -8.35 7.44 3.35
CA THR A 35 -8.97 7.11 4.64
C THR A 35 -8.03 6.28 5.49
N VAL A 36 -7.74 6.74 6.70
CA VAL A 36 -6.96 6.03 7.72
C VAL A 36 -7.91 5.47 8.77
N HIS A 37 -8.01 4.15 8.84
CA HIS A 37 -8.71 3.45 9.90
C HIS A 37 -7.78 3.30 11.11
N LEU A 38 -7.95 4.17 12.11
CA LEU A 38 -7.20 4.16 13.35
C LEU A 38 -7.80 3.16 14.34
N TYR A 39 -7.07 2.07 14.61
CA TYR A 39 -7.40 1.08 15.62
C TYR A 39 -6.91 1.57 16.98
N ALA A 40 -7.82 2.19 17.74
CA ALA A 40 -7.54 2.92 18.96
C ALA A 40 -7.87 2.13 20.25
N LYS A 41 -7.85 0.79 20.20
CA LYS A 41 -8.18 -0.06 21.35
C LYS A 41 -7.41 0.33 22.61
N PHE A 42 -6.14 0.69 22.44
CA PHE A 42 -5.21 0.95 23.53
C PHE A 42 -4.95 2.45 23.78
N LEU A 43 -5.49 3.33 22.95
CA LEU A 43 -5.24 4.76 23.03
C LEU A 43 -6.23 5.49 23.94
N LYS A 44 -5.72 6.46 24.69
CA LYS A 44 -6.52 7.45 25.42
C LYS A 44 -7.11 8.45 24.43
N GLN A 45 -8.25 9.04 24.78
CA GLN A 45 -8.95 9.98 23.88
C GLN A 45 -8.08 11.17 23.45
N ALA A 46 -7.19 11.65 24.34
CA ALA A 46 -6.25 12.72 24.02
C ALA A 46 -5.27 12.33 22.89
N GLU A 47 -4.78 11.09 22.89
CA GLU A 47 -3.86 10.57 21.87
C GLU A 47 -4.59 10.38 20.53
N ILE A 48 -5.80 9.81 20.58
CA ILE A 48 -6.69 9.68 19.42
C ILE A 48 -6.89 11.06 18.77
N ASN A 49 -7.19 12.09 19.57
CA ASN A 49 -7.43 13.43 19.06
C ASN A 49 -6.17 14.05 18.43
N LYS A 50 -4.99 13.85 19.03
CA LYS A 50 -3.71 14.33 18.46
C LYS A 50 -3.45 13.71 17.09
N ILE A 51 -3.53 12.37 16.99
CA ILE A 51 -3.32 11.63 15.75
C ILE A 51 -4.35 12.06 14.70
N LYS A 52 -5.63 12.07 15.07
CA LYS A 52 -6.72 12.47 14.17
C LYS A 52 -6.52 13.87 13.63
N ASN A 53 -6.18 14.84 14.48
CA ASN A 53 -5.98 16.22 14.05
C ASN A 53 -4.80 16.35 13.06
N SER A 54 -3.68 15.68 13.33
CA SER A 54 -2.52 15.69 12.44
C SER A 54 -2.85 15.09 11.06
N LEU A 55 -3.56 13.95 11.02
CA LEU A 55 -3.95 13.31 9.77
C LEU A 55 -5.02 14.11 9.00
N THR A 56 -6.01 14.68 9.69
CA THR A 56 -7.05 15.51 9.05
C THR A 56 -6.50 16.84 8.52
N GLN A 57 -5.50 17.43 9.18
CA GLN A 57 -4.78 18.60 8.64
C GLN A 57 -4.05 18.31 7.32
N ALA A 58 -3.68 17.05 7.11
CA ALA A 58 -3.09 16.56 5.87
C ALA A 58 -4.16 16.07 4.86
N GLU A 59 -5.40 16.52 5.00
CA GLU A 59 -6.54 16.22 4.12
C GLU A 59 -6.92 14.73 4.05
N MET A 60 -6.52 13.93 5.06
CA MET A 60 -6.92 12.53 5.19
C MET A 60 -8.20 12.39 6.03
N LEU A 61 -9.08 11.50 5.60
CA LEU A 61 -10.21 11.05 6.41
C LEU A 61 -9.68 10.09 7.49
N VAL A 62 -10.23 10.18 8.70
CA VAL A 62 -9.82 9.32 9.81
C VAL A 62 -11.03 8.65 10.42
N GLU A 63 -11.08 7.33 10.31
CA GLU A 63 -12.10 6.51 10.95
C GLU A 63 -11.51 5.83 12.18
N VAL A 64 -12.02 6.19 13.35
CA VAL A 64 -11.56 5.59 14.61
C VAL A 64 -12.40 4.37 14.93
N ASN A 65 -11.75 3.24 15.17
CA ASN A 65 -12.40 2.03 15.65
C ASN A 65 -11.69 1.52 16.94
N ARG A 66 -12.39 0.67 17.69
CA ARG A 66 -11.87 0.04 18.93
C ARG A 66 -11.87 -1.49 18.84
N LEU A 67 -11.80 -2.02 17.62
CA LEU A 67 -11.78 -3.46 17.39
C LEU A 67 -10.54 -4.10 18.02
N PRO A 68 -10.61 -5.40 18.39
CA PRO A 68 -9.43 -6.12 18.85
C PRO A 68 -8.35 -6.12 17.77
N PHE A 69 -7.09 -5.94 18.20
CA PHE A 69 -5.95 -6.07 17.31
C PHE A 69 -5.81 -7.55 16.91
N PRO A 70 -5.43 -7.87 15.66
CA PRO A 70 -4.98 -9.20 15.30
C PRO A 70 -3.82 -9.66 16.19
N ASN A 71 -3.79 -10.97 16.52
CA ASN A 71 -2.72 -11.55 17.36
C ASN A 71 -1.30 -11.40 16.77
N SER A 72 -1.19 -11.06 15.48
CA SER A 72 0.07 -10.81 14.79
C SER A 72 0.59 -9.37 14.94
N ILE A 73 -0.18 -8.47 15.56
CA ILE A 73 0.20 -7.05 15.73
C ILE A 73 0.52 -6.80 17.21
N GLY A 74 1.82 -6.75 17.53
CA GLY A 74 2.34 -6.47 18.87
C GLY A 74 2.89 -5.06 19.06
N ASP A 75 3.16 -4.33 17.97
CA ASP A 75 3.84 -3.03 17.95
C ASP A 75 3.14 -2.04 17.00
N ASN A 76 3.61 -0.79 16.93
CA ASN A 76 3.01 0.22 16.06
C ASN A 76 3.11 -0.22 14.60
N THR A 77 1.96 -0.40 13.94
CA THR A 77 1.87 -1.01 12.62
C THR A 77 1.02 -0.17 11.68
N LEU A 78 1.57 0.17 10.52
CA LEU A 78 0.83 0.77 9.41
C LEU A 78 0.60 -0.27 8.33
N ILE A 79 -0.63 -0.34 7.86
CA ILE A 79 -1.07 -1.35 6.93
C ILE A 79 -1.73 -0.67 5.73
N TYR A 80 -1.28 -0.98 4.51
CA TYR A 80 -1.78 -0.33 3.29
C TYR A 80 -1.70 -1.26 2.07
N ALA A 81 -2.50 -0.98 1.03
CA ALA A 81 -2.44 -1.73 -0.22
C ALA A 81 -1.15 -1.40 -1.00
N PRO A 82 -0.50 -2.33 -1.71
CA PRO A 82 0.70 -2.06 -2.51
C PRO A 82 0.37 -1.37 -3.84
N SER A 83 0.49 -0.04 -3.88
CA SER A 83 0.40 0.76 -5.10
C SER A 83 1.33 1.97 -5.01
N LYS A 84 1.67 2.60 -6.13
CA LYS A 84 2.52 3.80 -6.11
C LYS A 84 1.90 4.94 -5.29
N GLY A 85 0.59 5.14 -5.40
CA GLY A 85 -0.14 6.18 -4.65
C GLY A 85 -0.18 5.90 -3.14
N SER A 86 -0.51 4.67 -2.76
CA SER A 86 -0.58 4.28 -1.35
C SER A 86 0.78 4.24 -0.65
N LYS A 87 1.89 3.98 -1.36
CA LYS A 87 3.24 4.10 -0.80
C LYS A 87 3.55 5.53 -0.38
N GLN A 88 3.29 6.51 -1.26
CA GLN A 88 3.50 7.92 -0.95
C GLN A 88 2.63 8.37 0.22
N GLN A 89 1.39 7.88 0.28
CA GLN A 89 0.49 8.17 1.39
C GLN A 89 0.94 7.51 2.70
N ALA A 90 1.45 6.28 2.65
CA ALA A 90 2.00 5.61 3.82
C ALA A 90 3.23 6.35 4.38
N GLU A 91 4.13 6.80 3.50
CA GLU A 91 5.27 7.66 3.87
C GLU A 91 4.79 8.97 4.52
N GLN A 92 3.76 9.60 3.97
CA GLN A 92 3.16 10.80 4.56
C GLN A 92 2.58 10.54 5.97
N VAL A 93 1.85 9.44 6.16
CA VAL A 93 1.31 9.04 7.48
C VAL A 93 2.44 8.79 8.47
N MET A 94 3.47 8.04 8.09
CA MET A 94 4.62 7.75 8.96
C MET A 94 5.33 9.04 9.38
N ASN A 95 5.54 9.99 8.46
CA ASN A 95 6.16 11.27 8.76
C ASN A 95 5.34 12.11 9.76
N LEU A 96 4.02 12.17 9.59
CA LEU A 96 3.12 12.87 10.51
C LEU A 96 3.14 12.26 11.91
N LEU A 97 3.15 10.93 11.99
CA LEU A 97 3.22 10.21 13.27
C LEU A 97 4.57 10.41 13.96
N ASN A 98 5.66 10.41 13.19
CA ASN A 98 6.99 10.66 13.72
C ASN A 98 7.10 12.07 14.35
N GLN A 99 6.45 13.08 13.76
CA GLN A 99 6.34 14.43 14.35
C GLN A 99 5.58 14.45 15.69
N LEU A 100 4.73 13.45 15.93
CA LEU A 100 4.03 13.26 17.20
C LEU A 100 4.82 12.38 18.18
N GLY A 101 6.04 11.96 17.83
CA GLY A 101 6.87 11.04 18.62
C GLY A 101 6.41 9.58 18.54
N ILE A 102 5.59 9.23 17.53
CA ILE A 102 5.10 7.87 17.31
C ILE A 102 5.86 7.27 16.13
N VAL A 103 6.72 6.29 16.40
CA VAL A 103 7.45 5.55 15.38
C VAL A 103 6.61 4.35 14.94
N ILE A 104 6.49 4.13 13.64
CA ILE A 104 5.89 2.92 13.09
C ILE A 104 6.98 1.84 13.01
N ASP A 105 6.86 0.83 13.87
CA ASP A 105 7.81 -0.29 13.97
C ASP A 105 7.66 -1.28 12.81
N ASN A 106 6.44 -1.39 12.27
CA ASN A 106 6.11 -2.34 11.22
C ASN A 106 5.26 -1.70 10.13
N THR A 107 5.65 -1.89 8.87
CA THR A 107 4.77 -1.68 7.73
C THR A 107 4.37 -3.04 7.15
N GLY A 108 3.06 -3.26 7.00
CA GLY A 108 2.50 -4.50 6.48
C GLY A 108 1.69 -4.25 5.21
N LEU A 109 1.91 -5.06 4.19
CA LEU A 109 1.01 -5.19 3.04
C LEU A 109 0.04 -6.34 3.36
N ILE A 110 -1.26 -6.20 3.12
CA ILE A 110 -2.28 -7.06 3.77
C ILE A 110 -2.45 -8.39 3.09
N LEU A 111 -2.37 -9.48 3.86
CA LEU A 111 -3.51 -10.39 4.05
C LEU A 111 -3.27 -11.31 5.25
N ALA A 112 -3.42 -10.76 6.46
CA ALA A 112 -3.72 -11.55 7.66
C ALA A 112 -5.17 -11.31 8.09
N SER A 113 -6.10 -12.04 7.45
CA SER A 113 -7.52 -12.21 7.82
C SER A 113 -8.45 -10.99 7.64
N ASN A 114 -9.39 -11.11 6.69
CA ASN A 114 -10.67 -10.37 6.54
C ASN A 114 -10.72 -8.83 6.48
N HIS A 115 -9.60 -8.11 6.46
CA HIS A 115 -9.61 -6.64 6.32
C HIS A 115 -8.86 -6.19 5.06
N SER A 116 -9.48 -6.26 3.88
CA SER A 116 -8.88 -5.67 2.67
C SER A 116 -9.02 -4.15 2.72
N PHE A 117 -7.92 -3.40 2.77
CA PHE A 117 -7.92 -1.98 2.49
C PHE A 117 -7.69 -1.76 0.98
N SER A 118 -8.52 -0.96 0.32
CA SER A 118 -8.28 -0.58 -1.08
C SER A 118 -7.13 0.43 -1.20
N ALA A 119 -6.72 0.79 -2.42
CA ALA A 119 -5.60 1.71 -2.68
C ALA A 119 -5.65 3.07 -1.93
N ASN A 120 -6.84 3.50 -1.48
CA ASN A 120 -7.05 4.74 -0.73
C ASN A 120 -7.36 4.52 0.77
N ASN A 121 -7.21 3.30 1.28
CA ASN A 121 -7.48 2.97 2.67
C ASN A 121 -6.21 2.44 3.36
N MET A 122 -6.04 2.80 4.63
CA MET A 122 -4.92 2.34 5.45
C MET A 122 -5.40 1.94 6.84
N GLY A 123 -4.84 0.88 7.42
CA GLY A 123 -5.03 0.50 8.81
C GLY A 123 -3.87 1.01 9.65
N LEU A 124 -4.16 1.75 10.72
CA LEU A 124 -3.17 2.27 11.64
C LEU A 124 -3.40 1.68 13.04
N TYR A 125 -2.42 0.91 13.52
CA TYR A 125 -2.43 0.26 14.82
C TYR A 125 -1.36 0.89 15.69
N ILE A 126 -1.75 1.51 16.80
CA ILE A 126 -0.80 2.10 17.75
C ILE A 126 -0.88 1.34 19.07
N VAL A 127 0.27 0.85 19.53
CA VAL A 127 0.46 0.14 20.79
C VAL A 127 1.30 1.03 21.70
N PRO A 128 0.71 1.62 22.75
CA PRO A 128 1.45 2.38 23.75
C PRO A 128 2.54 1.56 24.45
N ASP A 129 3.63 2.22 24.85
CA ASP A 129 4.74 1.60 25.56
C ASP A 129 4.36 1.04 26.94
N ASP A 130 3.27 1.55 27.54
CA ASP A 130 2.76 1.13 28.86
C ASP A 130 1.89 -0.14 28.81
N ILE A 131 1.60 -0.68 27.62
CA ILE A 131 0.85 -1.94 27.47
C ILE A 131 1.81 -3.11 27.26
N VAL A 132 1.82 -4.01 28.24
CA VAL A 132 2.54 -5.30 28.23
C VAL A 132 1.89 -6.29 27.26
N ALA A 133 1.82 -5.96 25.97
CA ALA A 133 1.71 -6.95 24.89
C ALA A 133 3.10 -7.41 24.42
N ARG A 134 4.15 -6.67 24.81
CA ARG A 134 5.51 -6.73 24.23
C ARG A 134 6.44 -7.85 24.74
N ASN A 135 6.09 -8.54 25.84
CA ASN A 135 7.07 -9.42 26.54
C ASN A 135 6.84 -10.94 26.38
N ALA A 136 5.95 -11.40 25.50
CA ALA A 136 5.81 -12.84 25.20
C ALA A 136 6.37 -13.26 23.83
N ILE A 137 6.89 -12.31 23.02
CA ILE A 137 7.29 -12.58 21.62
C ILE A 137 8.79 -12.27 21.37
N HIS A 138 9.55 -11.89 22.40
CA HIS A 138 10.95 -11.48 22.26
C HIS A 138 11.94 -12.44 22.91
N VAL A 139 11.92 -13.71 22.53
CA VAL A 139 13.12 -14.58 22.60
C VAL A 139 13.02 -15.58 21.44
N GLU A 140 13.99 -15.56 20.52
CA GLU A 140 14.18 -16.49 19.38
C GLU A 140 13.24 -16.42 18.16
N GLN A 141 13.16 -15.31 17.41
CA GLN A 141 12.73 -15.40 16.00
C GLN A 141 13.54 -14.45 15.10
N LYS A 142 14.46 -15.04 14.32
CA LYS A 142 15.07 -14.39 13.15
C LYS A 142 13.98 -14.11 12.12
N TYR A 143 13.38 -12.91 12.20
CA TYR A 143 12.36 -12.32 11.32
C TYR A 143 11.17 -13.24 11.03
N ASN A 144 10.12 -13.17 11.84
CA ASN A 144 8.87 -13.91 11.60
C ASN A 144 7.98 -13.20 10.56
N ILE A 145 8.53 -12.93 9.38
CA ILE A 145 7.71 -12.50 8.23
C ILE A 145 7.06 -13.77 7.66
N PRO A 146 5.73 -13.94 7.75
CA PRO A 146 5.06 -15.12 7.24
C PRO A 146 5.23 -15.21 5.73
N LEU A 147 5.40 -16.44 5.22
CA LEU A 147 5.47 -16.73 3.78
C LEU A 147 4.18 -16.35 3.04
N ILE A 148 3.05 -16.52 3.71
CA ILE A 148 1.74 -16.13 3.19
C ILE A 148 1.63 -14.62 3.41
N ASN A 149 1.86 -13.86 2.34
CA ASN A 149 1.92 -12.41 2.39
C ASN A 149 1.78 -11.79 0.99
N GLU A 150 1.78 -10.46 0.96
CA GLU A 150 1.97 -9.66 -0.24
C GLU A 150 3.42 -9.21 -0.36
N TYR A 151 3.93 -9.21 -1.58
CA TYR A 151 5.30 -8.87 -1.90
C TYR A 151 5.29 -7.81 -2.99
N ALA A 152 5.94 -6.68 -2.71
CA ALA A 152 6.05 -5.56 -3.63
C ALA A 152 6.98 -5.94 -4.78
N ALA A 153 6.55 -5.71 -6.01
CA ALA A 153 7.37 -5.92 -7.18
C ALA A 153 8.48 -4.86 -7.29
N ARG A 154 9.64 -5.31 -7.72
CA ARG A 154 10.78 -4.50 -8.14
C ARG A 154 11.22 -4.91 -9.54
N ASP A 155 11.73 -3.93 -10.27
CA ASP A 155 12.35 -4.11 -11.58
C ASP A 155 11.35 -4.47 -12.71
N CYS A 156 10.06 -4.25 -12.46
CA CYS A 156 9.00 -4.36 -13.47
C CYS A 156 8.30 -3.02 -13.69
N GLN A 157 7.93 -2.74 -14.95
CA GLN A 157 7.32 -1.46 -15.33
C GLN A 157 5.89 -1.32 -14.80
N ASN A 158 5.08 -2.38 -14.90
CA ASN A 158 3.64 -2.32 -14.66
C ASN A 158 3.16 -3.27 -13.55
N THR A 159 3.98 -4.25 -13.16
CA THR A 159 3.62 -5.18 -12.09
C THR A 159 3.81 -4.51 -10.73
N SER A 160 2.80 -4.59 -9.88
CA SER A 160 2.80 -3.98 -8.56
C SER A 160 3.03 -4.99 -7.45
N THR A 161 2.38 -6.17 -7.52
CA THR A 161 2.25 -7.03 -6.33
C THR A 161 2.19 -8.52 -6.66
N LEU A 162 2.85 -9.35 -5.83
CA LEU A 162 2.62 -10.79 -5.71
C LEU A 162 1.94 -11.10 -4.37
N ILE A 163 0.84 -11.85 -4.39
CA ILE A 163 0.07 -12.23 -3.20
C ILE A 163 0.09 -13.75 -3.08
N LEU A 164 0.60 -14.27 -1.95
CA LEU A 164 0.56 -15.70 -1.60
C LEU A 164 -0.52 -15.95 -0.55
N GLN A 165 -1.52 -16.77 -0.86
CA GLN A 165 -2.65 -17.06 0.03
C GLN A 165 -2.49 -18.39 0.75
N LYS A 166 -3.07 -18.49 1.95
CA LYS A 166 -3.02 -19.70 2.80
C LYS A 166 -3.59 -20.97 2.14
N ASN A 167 -4.54 -20.82 1.23
CA ASN A 167 -5.15 -21.91 0.47
C ASN A 167 -4.28 -22.40 -0.71
N GLY A 168 -3.03 -21.93 -0.83
CA GLY A 168 -2.13 -22.31 -1.92
C GLY A 168 -2.40 -21.57 -3.24
N GLN A 169 -3.26 -20.54 -3.25
CA GLN A 169 -3.51 -19.71 -4.42
C GLN A 169 -2.61 -18.47 -4.43
N PHE A 170 -2.19 -18.03 -5.61
CA PHE A 170 -1.48 -16.76 -5.77
C PHE A 170 -2.25 -15.79 -6.66
N ARG A 171 -1.94 -14.49 -6.50
CA ARG A 171 -2.30 -13.44 -7.44
C ARG A 171 -1.07 -12.61 -7.78
N ILE A 172 -0.93 -12.21 -9.05
CA ILE A 172 -0.02 -11.13 -9.44
C ILE A 172 -0.86 -10.04 -10.09
N GLU A 173 -0.66 -8.80 -9.64
CA GLU A 173 -1.39 -7.62 -10.12
C GLU A 173 -0.49 -6.76 -11.01
N GLU A 174 -0.96 -6.48 -12.22
CA GLU A 174 -0.38 -5.52 -13.16
C GLU A 174 -1.30 -4.30 -13.29
N ASP A 175 -0.76 -3.12 -13.01
CA ASP A 175 -1.42 -1.84 -13.24
C ASP A 175 -0.91 -1.24 -14.56
N ILE A 176 -1.67 -1.44 -15.63
CA ILE A 176 -1.28 -0.99 -16.98
C ILE A 176 -1.95 0.35 -17.27
N TRP A 177 -1.17 1.40 -17.45
CA TRP A 177 -1.69 2.71 -17.86
C TRP A 177 -2.24 2.69 -19.30
N ASP A 178 -3.52 3.00 -19.45
CA ASP A 178 -4.19 3.20 -20.74
C ASP A 178 -4.26 4.70 -21.05
N ALA A 179 -3.35 5.16 -21.90
CA ALA A 179 -3.29 6.56 -22.31
C ALA A 179 -4.53 7.02 -23.10
N SER A 180 -5.24 6.11 -23.78
CA SER A 180 -6.42 6.45 -24.57
C SER A 180 -7.63 6.75 -23.69
N ARG A 181 -7.72 6.06 -22.55
CA ARG A 181 -8.82 6.24 -21.59
C ARG A 181 -8.43 7.13 -20.40
N LYS A 182 -7.13 7.36 -20.21
CA LYS A 182 -6.53 8.02 -19.02
C LYS A 182 -6.87 7.30 -17.72
N LEU A 183 -6.82 5.96 -17.74
CA LEU A 183 -7.16 5.08 -16.61
C LEU A 183 -6.08 4.01 -16.48
N TYR A 184 -5.93 3.44 -15.27
CA TYR A 184 -5.19 2.19 -15.09
C TYR A 184 -6.13 1.01 -15.32
N ASN A 185 -5.70 0.05 -16.14
CA ASN A 185 -6.35 -1.23 -16.31
C ASN A 185 -5.62 -2.25 -15.43
N GLU A 186 -6.35 -2.88 -14.51
CA GLU A 186 -5.84 -3.96 -13.69
C GLU A 186 -5.86 -5.27 -14.51
N HIS A 187 -4.71 -5.93 -14.59
CA HIS A 187 -4.60 -7.29 -15.12
C HIS A 187 -4.09 -8.23 -14.04
N VAL A 188 -4.79 -9.35 -13.82
CA VAL A 188 -4.51 -10.26 -12.70
C VAL A 188 -4.15 -11.65 -13.22
N PHE A 189 -2.97 -12.14 -12.84
CA PHE A 189 -2.59 -13.54 -13.01
C PHE A 189 -2.92 -14.30 -11.74
N LYS A 190 -3.55 -15.45 -11.88
CA LYS A 190 -3.99 -16.30 -10.78
C LYS A 190 -3.54 -17.72 -11.02
N GLY A 191 -3.32 -18.44 -9.93
CA GLY A 191 -2.95 -19.85 -10.01
C GLY A 191 -2.58 -20.40 -8.66
N THR A 192 -1.80 -21.47 -8.66
CA THR A 192 -1.36 -22.14 -7.43
C THR A 192 0.12 -21.89 -7.16
N TRP A 193 0.47 -21.78 -5.89
CA TRP A 193 1.86 -21.67 -5.45
C TRP A 193 2.29 -22.85 -4.60
N LYS A 194 3.59 -23.18 -4.66
CA LYS A 194 4.24 -24.15 -3.77
C LYS A 194 5.65 -23.67 -3.44
N LEU A 195 6.06 -23.86 -2.18
CA LEU A 195 7.44 -23.67 -1.76
C LEU A 195 8.12 -25.05 -1.70
N LYS A 196 9.21 -25.25 -2.44
CA LYS A 196 10.04 -26.46 -2.35
C LYS A 196 11.36 -26.15 -1.67
N GLU A 197 11.85 -27.11 -0.90
CA GLU A 197 13.17 -27.06 -0.24
C GLU A 197 13.37 -25.80 0.63
N GLY A 198 12.27 -25.20 1.10
CA GLY A 198 12.27 -23.99 1.92
C GLY A 198 12.60 -22.68 1.19
N ASN A 199 13.19 -22.75 -0.02
CA ASN A 199 13.75 -21.58 -0.68
C ASN A 199 13.25 -21.36 -2.11
N PHE A 200 12.55 -22.30 -2.75
CA PHE A 200 12.13 -22.13 -4.14
C PHE A 200 10.62 -22.02 -4.26
N LEU A 201 10.13 -20.85 -4.68
CA LEU A 201 8.72 -20.57 -4.91
C LEU A 201 8.36 -20.90 -6.36
N PHE A 202 7.37 -21.78 -6.54
CA PHE A 202 6.82 -22.18 -7.83
C PHE A 202 5.41 -21.61 -7.97
N LEU A 203 5.15 -20.85 -9.05
CA LEU A 203 3.83 -20.31 -9.39
C LEU A 203 3.33 -20.92 -10.70
N ALA A 204 2.25 -21.70 -10.63
CA ALA A 204 1.65 -22.36 -11.78
C ALA A 204 0.28 -21.74 -12.10
N SER A 205 0.09 -21.28 -13.33
CA SER A 205 -1.15 -20.67 -13.82
C SER A 205 -1.54 -21.26 -15.16
N GLN A 206 -2.85 -21.36 -15.44
CA GLN A 206 -3.35 -21.66 -16.78
C GLN A 206 -3.22 -20.47 -17.74
N GLN A 207 -2.96 -19.26 -17.21
CA GLN A 207 -2.73 -18.04 -17.99
C GLN A 207 -1.28 -17.94 -18.50
N LEU A 208 -0.42 -18.88 -18.10
CA LEU A 208 1.01 -18.92 -18.43
C LEU A 208 1.37 -20.28 -19.01
N ASP A 209 2.20 -20.31 -20.04
CA ASP A 209 2.64 -21.56 -20.68
C ASP A 209 3.68 -22.33 -19.83
N PHE A 210 4.12 -21.75 -18.72
CA PHE A 210 5.16 -22.30 -17.87
C PHE A 210 4.97 -21.91 -16.40
N THR A 211 5.65 -22.63 -15.52
CA THR A 211 5.71 -22.34 -14.09
C THR A 211 6.78 -21.29 -13.82
N LEU A 212 6.42 -20.19 -13.15
CA LEU A 212 7.39 -19.21 -12.69
C LEU A 212 8.12 -19.76 -11.47
N ILE A 213 9.44 -19.61 -11.44
CA ILE A 213 10.28 -20.09 -10.34
C ILE A 213 11.08 -18.93 -9.78
N PHE A 214 11.04 -18.76 -8.46
CA PHE A 214 11.79 -17.75 -7.74
C PHE A 214 12.59 -18.36 -6.59
N GLU A 215 13.79 -17.82 -6.37
CA GLU A 215 14.61 -18.12 -5.20
C GLU A 215 14.29 -17.12 -4.07
N ARG A 216 13.95 -17.63 -2.90
CA ARG A 216 13.73 -16.87 -1.69
C ARG A 216 15.07 -16.60 -1.02
N ALA A 217 15.42 -15.33 -0.86
CA ALA A 217 16.62 -14.90 -0.18
C ALA A 217 16.30 -13.81 0.86
N PRO A 218 16.98 -13.78 2.01
CA PRO A 218 16.96 -12.60 2.87
C PRO A 218 17.68 -11.43 2.18
N PHE A 219 17.33 -10.20 2.54
CA PHE A 219 18.09 -9.02 2.15
C PHE A 219 18.24 -8.02 3.30
N SER A 220 19.24 -7.16 3.19
CA SER A 220 19.45 -6.03 4.09
C SER A 220 19.97 -4.83 3.30
N ARG A 221 19.38 -3.66 3.50
CA ARG A 221 19.73 -2.41 2.83
C ARG A 221 19.74 -1.28 3.84
N LYS A 222 20.77 -0.44 3.83
CA LYS A 222 20.77 0.82 4.59
C LYS A 222 19.86 1.83 3.91
N ILE A 223 19.00 2.48 4.68
CA ILE A 223 18.16 3.61 4.29
C ILE A 223 18.47 4.81 5.20
N GLU A 224 17.95 6.00 4.90
CA GLU A 224 18.21 7.20 5.72
C GLU A 224 17.70 7.02 7.16
N GLU A 225 16.63 6.26 7.31
CA GLU A 225 15.90 6.00 8.56
C GLU A 225 16.43 4.80 9.35
N GLY A 226 17.45 4.07 8.87
CA GLY A 226 17.99 2.91 9.55
C GLY A 226 18.34 1.73 8.63
N LEU A 227 18.05 0.52 9.08
CA LEU A 227 18.36 -0.70 8.33
C LEU A 227 17.08 -1.39 7.88
N LEU A 228 16.83 -1.38 6.57
CA LEU A 228 15.74 -2.15 5.97
C LEU A 228 16.17 -3.62 5.84
N GLN A 229 15.40 -4.55 6.41
CA GLN A 229 15.66 -5.99 6.31
C GLN A 229 14.39 -6.75 5.92
N GLY A 230 14.55 -7.87 5.20
CA GLY A 230 13.40 -8.56 4.67
C GLY A 230 13.70 -9.84 3.91
N TYR A 231 12.70 -10.32 3.18
CA TYR A 231 12.82 -11.42 2.22
C TYR A 231 12.47 -10.94 0.83
N GLN A 232 13.14 -11.50 -0.16
CA GLN A 232 12.87 -11.28 -1.57
C GLN A 232 12.78 -12.62 -2.31
N PHE A 233 11.97 -12.64 -3.36
CA PHE A 233 11.88 -13.70 -4.35
C PHE A 233 12.56 -13.20 -5.62
N LEU A 234 13.71 -13.78 -5.93
CA LEU A 234 14.54 -13.46 -7.08
C LEU A 234 14.16 -14.37 -8.25
N PRO A 235 13.92 -13.83 -9.46
CA PRO A 235 13.61 -14.65 -10.62
C PRO A 235 14.83 -15.52 -10.99
N MET A 236 14.63 -16.83 -11.15
CA MET A 236 15.69 -17.73 -11.63
C MET A 236 15.92 -17.52 -13.13
N THR A 237 17.17 -17.30 -13.56
CA THR A 237 17.60 -16.71 -14.84
C THR A 237 17.24 -17.44 -16.15
N THR A 238 16.29 -18.37 -16.19
CA THR A 238 16.15 -19.29 -17.34
C THR A 238 15.10 -18.88 -18.39
N TYR A 239 14.25 -17.86 -18.18
CA TYR A 239 13.11 -17.61 -19.10
C TYR A 239 12.84 -16.15 -19.51
N SER A 240 13.76 -15.22 -19.23
CA SER A 240 13.49 -13.76 -19.31
C SER A 240 13.26 -13.17 -20.71
N LYS A 241 13.29 -13.95 -21.80
CA LYS A 241 13.29 -13.38 -23.16
C LYS A 241 12.24 -13.91 -24.13
N MET A 242 11.31 -14.75 -23.70
CA MET A 242 10.24 -15.23 -24.59
C MET A 242 8.92 -15.21 -23.81
N ASN A 243 7.96 -14.39 -24.26
CA ASN A 243 6.52 -14.42 -23.91
C ASN A 243 6.05 -13.38 -22.85
N ASN A 244 4.72 -13.24 -22.74
CA ASN A 244 3.99 -12.29 -21.88
C ASN A 244 4.37 -12.32 -20.38
N ALA A 245 5.06 -13.38 -19.95
CA ALA A 245 5.54 -13.53 -18.58
C ALA A 245 6.66 -12.55 -18.20
N GLY A 246 7.38 -11.97 -19.16
CA GLY A 246 8.44 -10.98 -18.89
C GLY A 246 7.94 -9.74 -18.12
N ARG A 247 6.63 -9.48 -18.13
CA ARG A 247 6.04 -8.38 -17.37
C ARG A 247 5.90 -8.67 -15.88
N ILE A 248 5.75 -9.94 -15.50
CA ILE A 248 5.52 -10.42 -14.13
C ILE A 248 6.68 -11.24 -13.57
N TYR A 249 7.80 -11.33 -14.30
CA TYR A 249 8.99 -12.06 -13.87
C TYR A 249 9.98 -11.11 -13.19
N CYS A 250 9.56 -10.62 -12.03
CA CYS A 250 10.16 -9.52 -11.28
C CYS A 250 10.86 -10.01 -10.01
N THR A 251 11.63 -9.15 -9.37
CA THR A 251 11.96 -9.37 -7.95
C THR A 251 10.74 -9.00 -7.11
N TYR A 252 10.32 -9.84 -6.17
CA TYR A 252 9.22 -9.53 -5.25
C TYR A 252 9.70 -9.50 -3.81
N GLU A 253 9.42 -8.45 -3.04
CA GLU A 253 9.99 -8.28 -1.71
C GLU A 253 9.01 -7.88 -0.62
N ILE A 254 9.40 -8.18 0.62
CA ILE A 254 8.75 -7.73 1.85
C ILE A 254 9.83 -7.38 2.87
N SER A 255 9.63 -6.30 3.63
CA SER A 255 10.63 -5.79 4.59
C SER A 255 10.02 -5.15 5.82
N GLN A 256 10.85 -5.02 6.85
CA GLN A 256 10.64 -4.24 8.06
C GLN A 256 11.83 -3.29 8.24
N VAL A 257 11.59 -2.14 8.87
CA VAL A 257 12.65 -1.18 9.25
C VAL A 257 13.12 -1.53 10.66
N LEU A 258 14.44 -1.59 10.87
CA LEU A 258 15.09 -1.74 12.18
C LEU A 258 15.81 -0.45 12.58
#